data_AF-A0A7J8WL39-F1
#
_entry.id   AF-A0A7J8WL39-F1
#
_cell.length_a   1.000
_cell.length_b   1.000
_cell.length_c   1.000
_cell.angle_alpha   90.00
_cell.angle_beta   90.00
_cell.angle_gamma   90.00
#
_symmetry.space_group_name_H-M   'P 1'
#
loop_
_entity.id
_entity.type
_entity.pdbx_description
1 polymer ?
#
loop_
_entity_poly.entity_id
_entity_poly.type
_entity_poly.pdbx_seq_one_letter_code
_entity_poly.pdbx_strand_id
1 'polypeptide(L)'
;MAVAKAACLNHISRESSDIRRLANFYKEIFGFEEIESPDFEEFKVIWLNLPGSFPMHLIERNPLTKLPEGPYSSTAAVADPSNLPRGHHICFTVSNFDSFVQSLK
;
A
#
# COMPACT_ATOMS: atom_id res chain seq x y z
N MET A 1 -25.62 -4.32 -10.86
CA MET A 1 -24.95 -5.28 -9.94
C MET A 1 -23.56 -4.75 -9.62
N ALA A 2 -22.99 -5.06 -8.45
CA ALA A 2 -21.61 -4.68 -8.15
C ALA A 2 -20.65 -5.36 -9.13
N VAL A 3 -19.78 -4.57 -9.77
CA VAL A 3 -18.91 -5.05 -10.86
C VAL A 3 -17.72 -5.87 -10.34
N ALA A 4 -17.30 -5.60 -9.10
CA ALA A 4 -16.28 -6.35 -8.37
C ALA A 4 -16.90 -7.35 -7.38
N LYS A 5 -18.00 -8.03 -7.76
CA LYS A 5 -18.67 -8.99 -6.88
C LYS A 5 -17.65 -10.09 -6.50
N ALA A 6 -17.36 -10.21 -5.20
CA ALA A 6 -16.31 -11.06 -4.60
C ALA A 6 -14.88 -10.49 -4.54
N ALA A 7 -14.70 -9.17 -4.69
CA ALA A 7 -13.42 -8.55 -4.32
C ALA A 7 -13.09 -8.82 -2.85
N CYS A 8 -11.82 -9.15 -2.56
CA CYS A 8 -11.33 -9.34 -1.21
C CYS A 8 -10.17 -8.38 -0.92
N LEU A 9 -10.11 -7.89 0.32
CA LEU A 9 -9.01 -7.05 0.78
C LEU A 9 -7.72 -7.88 0.77
N ASN A 10 -6.74 -7.42 0.01
CA ASN A 10 -5.47 -8.11 -0.20
C ASN A 10 -4.40 -7.62 0.77
N HIS A 11 -4.24 -6.30 0.90
CA HIS A 11 -3.31 -5.68 1.84
C HIS A 11 -3.66 -4.21 2.08
N ILE A 12 -3.06 -3.64 3.11
CA ILE A 12 -3.00 -2.18 3.33
C ILE A 12 -1.56 -1.70 3.22
N SER A 13 -1.38 -0.48 2.72
CA SER A 13 -0.06 0.12 2.58
C SER A 13 0.04 1.44 3.34
N ARG A 14 1.17 1.62 4.00
CA ARG A 14 1.54 2.85 4.70
C ARG A 14 2.95 3.27 4.30
N GLU A 15 3.11 4.51 3.85
CA GLU A 15 4.43 5.12 3.75
C GLU A 15 4.92 5.64 5.09
N SER A 16 6.25 5.68 5.22
CA SER A 16 6.97 6.32 6.32
C SER A 16 8.35 6.73 5.82
N SER A 17 8.89 7.84 6.35
CA SER A 17 10.30 8.21 6.16
C SER A 17 11.26 7.28 6.92
N ASP A 18 10.76 6.52 7.90
CA ASP A 18 11.51 5.53 8.65
C ASP A 18 10.66 4.26 8.83
N ILE A 19 10.70 3.41 7.81
CA ILE A 19 9.91 2.18 7.76
C ILE A 19 10.41 1.13 8.75
N ARG A 20 11.70 1.17 9.15
CA ARG A 20 12.23 0.20 10.12
C ARG A 20 11.80 0.52 11.54
N ARG A 21 11.87 1.79 11.95
CA ARG A 21 11.30 2.23 13.24
C ARG A 21 9.82 1.89 13.34
N LEU A 22 9.06 2.13 12.27
CA LEU A 22 7.64 1.79 12.22
C LEU A 22 7.39 0.28 12.27
N ALA A 23 8.18 -0.52 11.55
CA ALA A 23 8.09 -1.97 11.61
C ALA A 23 8.37 -2.50 13.01
N ASN A 24 9.43 -2.03 13.66
CA ASN A 24 9.78 -2.42 15.02
C ASN A 24 8.65 -2.10 16.00
N PHE A 25 8.00 -0.93 15.88
CA PHE A 25 6.82 -0.61 16.68
C PHE A 25 5.72 -1.66 16.53
N TYR A 26 5.37 -2.05 15.30
CA TYR A 26 4.34 -3.07 15.10
C TYR A 26 4.75 -4.47 15.58
N LYS A 27 6.02 -4.82 15.42
CA LYS A 27 6.56 -6.11 15.90
C LYS A 27 6.58 -6.17 17.43
N GLU A 28 7.08 -5.13 18.09
CA GLU A 28 7.28 -5.10 19.54
C GLU A 28 5.98 -4.85 20.32
N ILE A 29 5.10 -3.99 19.82
CA ILE A 29 3.88 -3.60 20.54
C ILE A 29 2.70 -4.51 20.20
N PHE A 30 2.61 -4.96 18.94
CA PHE A 30 1.47 -5.76 18.46
C PHE A 30 1.82 -7.21 18.12
N GLY A 31 3.10 -7.59 18.18
CA GLY A 31 3.54 -8.95 17.87
C GLY A 31 3.41 -9.31 16.39
N PHE A 32 3.41 -8.33 15.49
CA PHE A 32 3.34 -8.62 14.06
C PHE A 32 4.62 -9.30 13.58
N GLU A 33 4.49 -10.20 12.62
CA GLU A 33 5.63 -10.92 12.05
C GLU A 33 6.07 -10.27 10.76
N GLU A 34 7.38 -10.08 10.60
CA GLU A 34 7.94 -9.64 9.33
C GLU A 34 8.04 -10.84 8.37
N ILE A 35 7.52 -10.67 7.16
CA ILE A 35 7.52 -11.71 6.12
C ILE A 35 8.37 -11.27 4.93
N GLU A 36 8.75 -12.23 4.09
CA GLU A 36 9.52 -11.96 2.88
C GLU A 36 8.76 -10.97 1.97
N SER A 37 9.46 -9.92 1.54
CA SER A 37 8.99 -8.97 0.54
C SER A 37 9.90 -9.01 -0.67
N PRO A 38 9.38 -8.70 -1.87
CA PRO A 38 10.22 -8.51 -3.05
C PRO A 38 11.29 -7.45 -2.80
N ASP A 39 12.45 -7.61 -3.44
CA ASP A 39 13.47 -6.58 -3.46
C ASP A 39 13.12 -5.54 -4.55
N PHE A 40 12.95 -4.30 -4.13
CA PHE A 40 12.66 -3.17 -5.01
C PHE A 40 13.91 -2.29 -5.07
N GLU A 41 14.62 -2.29 -6.19
CA GLU A 41 15.91 -1.61 -6.33
C GLU A 41 15.85 -0.10 -6.00
N GLU A 42 14.71 0.54 -6.24
CA GLU A 42 14.53 1.99 -6.13
C GLU A 42 14.07 2.49 -4.74
N PHE A 43 13.48 1.62 -3.91
CA PHE A 43 12.91 2.00 -2.61
C PHE A 43 12.73 0.79 -1.71
N LYS A 44 12.76 1.00 -0.40
CA LYS A 44 12.60 -0.11 0.55
C LYS A 44 11.13 -0.40 0.86
N VAL A 45 10.83 -1.68 1.06
CA VAL A 45 9.52 -2.15 1.52
C VAL A 45 9.72 -3.19 2.62
N ILE A 46 8.82 -3.17 3.60
CA ILE A 46 8.74 -4.19 4.66
C ILE A 46 7.32 -4.72 4.67
N TRP A 47 7.14 -6.03 4.61
CA TRP A 47 5.84 -6.66 4.77
C TRP A 47 5.68 -7.21 6.17
N LEU A 48 4.54 -6.89 6.80
CA LEU A 48 4.16 -7.40 8.11
C LEU A 48 2.90 -8.24 7.97
N ASN A 49 2.93 -9.45 8.50
CA ASN A 49 1.77 -10.31 8.66
C ASN A 49 0.96 -9.85 9.87
N LEU A 50 -0.29 -9.46 9.64
CA LEU A 50 -1.24 -9.14 10.70
C LEU A 50 -1.90 -10.46 11.15
N PRO A 51 -1.88 -10.80 12.45
CA PRO A 51 -2.47 -12.04 12.95
C PRO A 51 -3.93 -12.22 12.50
N GLY A 52 -4.21 -13.32 11.79
CA GLY A 52 -5.56 -13.65 11.30
C GLY A 52 -6.13 -12.70 10.24
N SER A 53 -5.27 -11.90 9.59
CA SER A 53 -5.70 -10.86 8.64
C SER A 53 -4.83 -10.83 7.38
N PHE A 54 -4.89 -9.72 6.65
CA PHE A 54 -4.11 -9.46 5.44
C PHE A 54 -2.78 -8.76 5.77
N PRO A 55 -1.74 -8.88 4.91
CA PRO A 55 -0.47 -8.19 5.11
C PRO A 55 -0.61 -6.66 5.15
N MET A 56 0.29 -6.03 5.89
CA MET A 56 0.53 -4.59 5.86
C MET A 56 1.89 -4.32 5.21
N HIS A 57 1.90 -3.47 4.19
CA HIS A 57 3.11 -3.05 3.51
C HIS A 57 3.55 -1.70 4.07
N LEU A 58 4.78 -1.62 4.57
CA LEU A 58 5.43 -0.37 4.94
C LEU A 58 6.38 0.03 3.82
N ILE A 59 6.09 1.15 3.16
CA ILE A 59 6.79 1.59 1.95
C ILE A 59 7.64 2.81 2.28
N GLU A 60 8.88 2.82 1.82
CA GLU A 60 9.76 3.98 1.99
C GLU A 60 9.19 5.20 1.27
N ARG A 61 9.03 6.28 2.02
CA ARG A 61 8.53 7.53 1.47
C ARG A 61 9.55 8.12 0.50
N ASN A 62 9.08 8.50 -0.70
CA ASN A 62 9.90 9.26 -1.63
C ASN A 62 10.13 10.68 -1.06
N PRO A 63 11.37 11.10 -0.78
CA PRO A 63 11.65 12.41 -0.17
C PRO A 63 11.30 13.60 -1.07
N LEU A 64 11.12 13.37 -2.37
CA LEU A 64 10.70 14.40 -3.32
C LEU A 64 9.19 14.65 -3.28
N THR A 65 8.40 13.77 -2.65
CA THR A 65 6.96 13.96 -2.53
C THR A 65 6.67 14.99 -1.45
N LYS A 66 5.98 16.07 -1.82
CA LYS A 66 5.53 17.11 -0.90
C LYS A 66 4.19 16.80 -0.25
N LEU A 67 3.65 15.61 -0.49
CA LEU A 67 2.38 15.16 0.04
C LEU A 67 2.56 14.82 1.52
N PRO A 68 1.87 15.48 2.47
CA PRO A 68 1.71 14.97 3.83
C PRO A 68 1.36 13.49 3.86
N GLU A 69 1.75 12.78 4.93
CA GLU A 69 1.52 11.33 5.17
C GLU A 69 0.04 10.96 5.42
N GLY A 70 -0.86 11.59 4.67
CA GLY A 70 -2.29 11.39 4.74
C GLY A 70 -2.95 11.59 3.37
N PRO A 71 -4.11 10.96 3.14
CA PRO A 71 -4.80 10.94 1.85
C PRO A 71 -5.36 12.32 1.40
N TYR A 72 -5.14 13.39 2.17
CA TYR A 72 -5.74 14.72 1.97
C TYR A 72 -4.75 15.77 1.42
N SER A 73 -3.55 15.36 1.04
CA SER A 73 -2.44 16.26 0.76
C SER A 73 -2.25 16.65 -0.71
N SER A 74 -2.86 15.93 -1.65
CA SER A 74 -2.74 16.24 -3.09
C SER A 74 -3.99 16.97 -3.60
N THR A 75 -3.85 18.26 -3.92
CA THR A 75 -4.87 19.03 -4.67
C THR A 75 -4.69 18.92 -6.20
N ALA A 76 -3.68 18.19 -6.66
CA ALA A 76 -3.43 17.98 -8.08
C ALA A 76 -4.22 16.76 -8.56
N ALA A 77 -5.25 16.99 -9.39
CA ALA A 77 -5.84 15.95 -10.20
C ALA A 77 -4.72 15.32 -11.04
N VAL A 78 -4.39 14.06 -10.79
CA VAL A 78 -3.17 13.44 -11.32
C VAL A 78 -3.34 13.14 -12.81
N ALA A 79 -2.96 14.09 -13.66
CA ALA A 79 -2.88 13.89 -15.12
C ALA A 79 -1.61 13.12 -15.52
N ASP A 80 -0.53 13.23 -14.73
CA ASP A 80 0.73 12.51 -14.93
C ASP A 80 0.87 11.37 -13.90
N PRO A 81 0.86 10.10 -14.34
CA PRO A 81 1.01 8.92 -13.48
C PRO A 81 2.24 8.94 -12.55
N SER A 82 3.29 9.69 -12.89
CA SER A 82 4.49 9.85 -12.05
C SER A 82 4.18 10.50 -10.69
N ASN A 83 3.06 11.22 -10.58
CA ASN A 83 2.59 11.87 -9.36
C ASN A 83 1.60 11.01 -8.55
N LEU A 84 1.30 9.79 -8.98
CA LEU A 84 0.46 8.88 -8.20
C LEU A 84 1.25 8.41 -6.97
N PRO A 85 0.79 8.73 -5.73
CA PRO A 85 1.50 8.33 -4.53
C PRO A 85 1.44 6.81 -4.37
N ARG A 86 2.62 6.20 -4.16
CA ARG A 86 2.75 4.74 -3.92
C ARG A 86 2.37 4.32 -2.50
N GLY A 87 2.41 5.25 -1.55
CA GLY A 87 2.56 4.94 -0.14
C GLY A 87 1.29 4.62 0.64
N HIS A 88 0.13 5.14 0.23
CA HIS A 88 -1.10 5.02 1.00
C HIS A 88 -2.24 4.49 0.15
N HIS A 89 -2.51 3.20 0.28
CA HIS A 89 -3.61 2.55 -0.42
C HIS A 89 -4.11 1.32 0.33
N ILE A 90 -5.30 0.89 -0.09
CA ILE A 90 -5.85 -0.42 0.21
C ILE A 90 -5.94 -1.17 -1.11
N CYS A 91 -5.49 -2.43 -1.12
CA CYS A 91 -5.47 -3.24 -2.33
C CYS A 91 -6.56 -4.29 -2.26
N PHE A 92 -7.24 -4.52 -3.39
CA PHE A 92 -8.24 -5.58 -3.51
C PHE A 92 -7.82 -6.57 -4.58
N THR A 93 -7.96 -7.85 -4.28
CA THR A 93 -7.92 -8.90 -5.29
C THR A 93 -9.31 -9.02 -5.91
N VAL A 94 -9.35 -9.11 -7.24
CA VAL A 94 -10.55 -9.34 -8.04
C VAL A 94 -10.40 -10.65 -8.82
N SER A 95 -11.52 -11.25 -9.23
CA SER A 95 -11.50 -12.54 -9.93
C SER A 95 -10.89 -12.49 -11.33
N ASN A 96 -11.00 -11.35 -12.01
CA ASN A 96 -10.40 -11.12 -13.32
C ASN A 96 -10.02 -9.64 -13.46
N PHE A 97 -8.71 -9.37 -13.48
CA PHE A 97 -8.18 -8.00 -13.53
C PHE A 97 -8.59 -7.26 -14.82
N ASP A 98 -8.38 -7.88 -15.98
CA ASP A 98 -8.63 -7.23 -17.28
C ASP A 98 -10.11 -6.88 -17.48
N SER A 99 -11.01 -7.83 -17.18
CA SER A 99 -12.46 -7.62 -17.24
C SER A 99 -12.93 -6.54 -16.26
N PHE A 100 -12.37 -6.55 -15.04
CA PHE A 100 -12.65 -5.51 -14.06
C PHE A 100 -12.23 -4.12 -14.58
N VAL A 101 -11.01 -3.98 -15.11
CA VAL A 101 -10.53 -2.72 -15.68
C VAL A 101 -11.36 -2.27 -16.88
N GLN A 102 -11.73 -3.18 -17.78
CA GLN A 102 -12.62 -2.88 -18.92
C GLN A 102 -13.96 -2.33 -18.46
N SER A 103 -14.48 -2.78 -17.32
CA SER A 103 -15.75 -2.33 -16.76
C SER A 103 -15.71 -0.95 -16.08
N LEU A 104 -14.50 -0.42 -15.82
CA LEU A 104 -14.29 0.89 -15.19
C LEU A 104 -14.07 2.03 -16.21
N LYS A 105 -13.83 1.69 -17.48
CA LYS A 105 -13.64 2.65 -18.58
C LYS A 105 -14.99 3.10 -19.14
#